data_AF-A0A2M6ZWH3-F1
#
_entry.id   AF-A0A2M6ZWH3-F1
#
_cell.length_a   1.000
_cell.length_b   1.000
_cell.length_c   1.000
_cell.angle_alpha   90.00
_cell.angle_beta   90.00
_cell.angle_gamma   90.00
#
_symmetry.space_group_name_H-M   'P 1'
#
loop_
_entity.id
_entity.type
_entity.pdbx_description
1 polymer ?
#
loop_
_entity_poly.entity_id
_entity_poly.type
_entity_poly.pdbx_seq_one_letter_code
_entity_poly.pdbx_strand_id
1 'polypeptide(L)' 'MRHRVVGRKLSRSTSHRLALYRNQVTDLLRYGKIVTTEAKAKEVRSLAEKMITLGKDGDLNARRQALAFINNKDV' A
#
# COMPACT_ATOMS: atom_id res chain seq x y z
N MET A 1 1.92 5.40 -26.05
CA MET A 1 1.89 5.50 -24.56
C MET A 1 0.55 6.05 -24.12
N ARG A 2 0.03 5.68 -22.94
CA ARG A 2 -1.17 6.37 -22.41
C ARG A 2 -0.72 7.68 -21.77
N HIS A 3 -1.11 8.82 -22.36
CA HIS A 3 -0.72 10.14 -21.85
C HIS A 3 -1.37 10.43 -20.50
N ARG A 4 -0.59 10.96 -19.55
CA ARG A 4 -1.04 11.39 -18.21
C ARG A 4 -1.73 10.31 -17.38
N VAL A 5 -1.44 9.03 -17.63
CA VAL A 5 -1.95 7.93 -16.81
C VAL A 5 -0.92 7.55 -15.74
N VAL A 6 -1.27 7.81 -14.49
CA VAL A 6 -0.46 7.45 -13.33
C VAL A 6 -0.82 6.03 -12.85
N GLY A 7 0.20 5.27 -12.48
CA GLY A 7 0.08 3.94 -11.89
C GLY A 7 0.02 2.79 -12.90
N ARG A 8 0.10 1.56 -12.38
CA ARG A 8 0.15 0.32 -13.18
C ARG A 8 -1.07 -0.55 -12.97
N LYS A 9 -1.55 -1.21 -14.03
CA LYS A 9 -2.70 -2.14 -13.95
C LYS A 9 -2.34 -3.55 -13.46
N LEU A 10 -1.07 -3.94 -13.56
CA LEU A 10 -0.54 -5.24 -13.10
C LEU A 10 -1.33 -6.48 -13.60
N SER A 11 -1.94 -6.37 -14.78
CA SER A 11 -2.80 -7.40 -15.39
C SER A 11 -3.88 -7.92 -14.43
N ARG A 12 -4.42 -7.06 -13.57
CA ARG A 12 -5.44 -7.41 -12.56
C ARG A 12 -6.62 -6.45 -12.61
N SER A 13 -7.80 -6.96 -12.26
CA SER A 13 -8.97 -6.14 -11.98
C SER A 13 -8.68 -5.17 -10.81
N THR A 14 -9.45 -4.10 -10.70
CA THR A 14 -9.24 -3.09 -9.66
C THR A 14 -9.36 -3.68 -8.25
N SER A 15 -10.32 -4.56 -8.00
CA SER A 15 -10.51 -5.22 -6.70
C SER A 15 -9.27 -6.06 -6.31
N HIS A 16 -8.81 -6.93 -7.21
CA HIS A 16 -7.65 -7.79 -6.95
C HIS A 16 -6.36 -6.98 -6.83
N ARG A 17 -6.21 -5.90 -7.61
CA ARG A 17 -5.05 -5.01 -7.51
C ARG A 17 -5.00 -4.29 -6.16
N LEU A 18 -6.14 -3.81 -5.66
CA LEU A 18 -6.22 -3.19 -4.33
C LEU A 18 -5.91 -4.20 -3.22
N ALA A 19 -6.43 -5.42 -3.30
CA ALA A 19 -6.12 -6.48 -2.34
C ALA A 19 -4.62 -6.82 -2.32
N LEU A 20 -3.99 -6.93 -3.50
CA LEU A 20 -2.55 -7.15 -3.62
C LEU A 20 -1.75 -6.03 -2.94
N TYR A 21 -2.12 -4.77 -3.16
CA TYR A 21 -1.43 -3.64 -2.54
C TYR A 21 -1.55 -3.63 -1.03
N ARG A 22 -2.75 -3.87 -0.48
CA ARG A 22 -2.96 -3.95 0.97
C ARG A 22 -2.09 -5.03 1.59
N ASN A 23 -2.09 -6.23 1.01
CA ASN A 23 -1.27 -7.33 1.51
C ASN A 23 0.22 -6.99 1.50
N GLN A 24 0.76 -6.47 0.38
CA GLN A 24 2.18 -6.14 0.30
C GLN A 24 2.59 -4.99 1.23
N VAL A 25 1.73 -4.00 1.45
CA VAL A 25 2.02 -2.93 2.43
C VAL A 25 1.99 -3.47 3.85
N THR A 26 0.99 -4.29 4.21
CA THR A 26 0.93 -4.92 5.54
C THR A 26 2.14 -5.82 5.79
N ASP A 27 2.53 -6.65 4.81
CA ASP A 27 3.71 -7.52 4.92
C ASP A 27 5.01 -6.71 5.03
N LEU A 28 5.14 -5.62 4.26
CA LEU A 28 6.30 -4.74 4.34
C LEU A 28 6.44 -4.11 5.72
N LEU A 29 5.35 -3.62 6.31
CA LEU A 29 5.36 -3.03 7.65
C LEU A 29 5.64 -4.10 8.72
N ARG A 30 5.10 -5.31 8.56
CA ARG A 30 5.27 -6.41 9.52
C ARG A 30 6.70 -6.96 9.55
N TYR A 31 7.30 -7.18 8.38
CA TYR A 31 8.59 -7.87 8.25
C TYR A 31 9.76 -6.91 7.96
N GLY A 32 9.49 -5.63 7.68
CA GLY A 32 10.48 -4.62 7.32
C GLY A 32 11.06 -4.75 5.91
N LYS A 33 10.98 -5.94 5.28
CA LYS A 33 11.45 -6.21 3.92
C LYS A 33 10.61 -7.30 3.26
N ILE A 34 10.31 -7.13 1.98
CA ILE A 34 9.64 -8.14 1.14
C ILE A 34 10.35 -8.30 -0.21
N VAL A 35 10.23 -9.48 -0.82
CA VAL A 35 10.69 -9.73 -2.19
C VAL A 35 9.47 -9.66 -3.12
N THR A 36 9.51 -8.79 -4.13
CA THR A 36 8.42 -8.58 -5.09
C THR A 36 8.99 -8.16 -6.45
N THR A 37 8.13 -8.06 -7.47
CA THR A 37 8.56 -7.58 -8.79
C THR A 37 8.71 -6.06 -8.79
N GLU A 38 9.61 -5.53 -9.62
CA GLU A 38 9.89 -4.10 -9.71
C GLU A 38 8.62 -3.27 -9.95
N ALA A 39 7.76 -3.72 -10.87
CA ALA A 39 6.50 -3.05 -11.18
C ALA A 39 5.55 -2.98 -9.98
N LYS A 40 5.52 -4.00 -9.11
CA LYS A 40 4.73 -3.99 -7.87
C LYS A 40 5.38 -3.09 -6.82
N ALA A 41 6.70 -3.20 -6.65
CA ALA A 41 7.46 -2.40 -5.69
C ALA A 41 7.27 -0.89 -5.90
N LYS A 42 7.32 -0.42 -7.16
CA LYS A 42 7.13 1.00 -7.49
C LYS A 42 5.76 1.53 -7.08
N GLU A 43 4.70 0.72 -7.14
CA GLU A 43 3.36 1.12 -6.72
C GLU A 43 3.22 1.05 -5.19
N VAL A 44 3.66 -0.05 -4.58
CA VAL A 44 3.60 -0.30 -3.14
C VAL A 44 4.39 0.74 -2.34
N ARG A 45 5.54 1.19 -2.86
CA ARG A 45 6.37 2.21 -2.21
C ARG A 45 5.58 3.45 -1.82
N SER A 46 4.86 4.03 -2.80
CA SER A 46 4.08 5.26 -2.56
C SER A 46 2.93 5.05 -1.57
N LEU A 47 2.36 3.85 -1.50
CA LEU A 47 1.30 3.50 -0.56
C LEU A 47 1.84 3.29 0.85
N ALA A 48 2.98 2.60 0.97
CA ALA A 48 3.65 2.39 2.24
C ALA A 48 4.13 3.72 2.86
N GLU A 49 4.71 4.61 2.06
CA GLU A 49 5.10 5.96 2.51
C GLU A 49 3.90 6.73 3.08
N LYS A 50 2.73 6.68 2.43
CA LYS A 50 1.50 7.29 2.94
C LYS A 50 1.06 6.71 4.28
N MET A 51 1.12 5.38 4.45
CA MET A 51 0.76 4.75 5.72
C MET A 51 1.71 5.17 6.85
N ILE A 52 3.00 5.31 6.55
CA ILE A 52 3.99 5.81 7.51
C ILE A 52 3.68 7.25 7.91
N THR A 53 3.31 8.12 6.95
CA THR A 53 2.92 9.51 7.26
C THR A 53 1.70 9.56 8.17
N LEU A 54 0.64 8.81 7.87
CA LEU A 54 -0.55 8.72 8.74
C LEU A 54 -0.19 8.19 10.14
N GLY A 55 0.73 7.23 10.22
CA GLY A 55 1.21 6.70 11.50
C GLY A 55 2.01 7.75 12.31
N LYS A 56 2.70 8.68 11.65
CA LYS A 56 3.43 9.77 12.30
C LYS A 56 2.51 10.88 12.84
N ASP A 57 1.42 11.19 12.12
CA ASP A 57 0.47 12.23 12.55
C ASP A 57 -0.22 11.86 13.87
N GLY A 58 -0.52 10.57 14.08
CA GLY A 58 -0.92 10.02 15.37
C GLY A 58 -2.31 10.41 15.89
N ASP A 59 -3.09 11.19 15.14
CA ASP A 59 -4.46 11.55 15.50
C ASP A 59 -5.45 10.37 15.26
N LEU A 60 -6.66 10.49 15.83
CA LEU A 60 -7.68 9.44 15.70
C LEU A 60 -8.13 9.24 14.24
N ASN A 61 -8.13 10.32 13.46
CA ASN A 61 -8.57 10.29 12.07
C ASN A 61 -7.56 9.55 11.19
N ALA A 62 -6.27 9.86 11.28
CA ALA A 62 -5.19 9.18 10.58
C ALA A 62 -5.13 7.71 10.98
N ARG A 63 -5.32 7.39 12.27
CA ARG A 63 -5.41 6.00 12.72
C ARG A 63 -6.57 5.25 12.06
N ARG A 64 -7.76 5.87 11.95
CA ARG A 64 -8.91 5.27 11.23
C ARG A 64 -8.62 5.06 9.75
N GLN A 65 -7.95 6.02 9.10
CA GLN A 65 -7.58 5.92 7.69
C GLN A 65 -6.55 4.81 7.44
N ALA A 66 -5.54 4.69 8.30
CA ALA A 66 -4.54 3.62 8.22
C ALA A 66 -5.18 2.25 8.42
N LEU A 67 -6.03 2.08 9.44
CA LEU A 67 -6.75 0.84 9.73
C LEU A 67 -7.76 0.44 8.64
N ALA A 68 -8.26 1.39 7.85
CA ALA A 68 -9.11 1.08 6.69
C ALA A 68 -8.32 0.47 5.52
N PHE A 69 -7.00 0.60 5.52
CA PHE A 69 -6.12 0.11 4.46
C PHE A 69 -5.30 -1.13 4.88
N ILE A 70 -4.79 -1.15 6.10
CA ILE A 70 -3.98 -2.26 6.64
C ILE A 70 -4.91 -3.38 7.12
N ASN A 71 -4.68 -4.61 6.65
CA ASN A 71 -5.56 -5.73 6.93
C ASN A 71 -5.37 -6.34 8.34
N ASN A 72 -4.19 -6.16 8.96
CA ASN A 72 -3.87 -6.67 10.29
C ASN A 72 -3.84 -5.54 11.33
N LYS A 73 -4.54 -5.71 12.46
CA LYS A 73 -4.59 -4.72 13.54
C LYS A 73 -3.33 -4.70 14.41
N ASP A 74 -2.52 -5.76 14.35
CA ASP A 74 -1.29 -5.89 15.12
C ASP A 74 -0.12 -5.10 14.53
N VAL A 75 -0.29 -4.61 13.29
CA VAL A 75 0.70 -3.85 12.50
C VAL A 75 0.27 -2.39 12.42
#